data_AF-A0AA50KLX1-F1
#
_entry.id   AF-A0AA50KLX1-F1
#
_cell.length_a   1.000
_cell.length_b   1.000
_cell.length_c   1.000
_cell.angle_alpha   90.00
_cell.angle_beta   90.00
_cell.angle_gamma   90.00
#
_symmetry.space_group_name_H-M   'P 1'
#
loop_
_entity.id
_entity.type
_entity.pdbx_description
1 polymer ?
#
loop_
_entity_poly.entity_id
_entity_poly.type
_entity_poly.pdbx_seq_one_letter_code
_entity_poly.pdbx_strand_id
1 'polypeptide(L)'
;MIQQYVVYDTNTGEISHCFSGIPEFLPLNVMEGQSALPCPDGVTDAEYWVEHATGTIHSKGDYPLEQLPLPCTVTIEGVNYHCTEQPVFEFDAPGTYIIKVNAGPQFLKKEFEFDYQP
;
A
#
# COMPACT_ATOMS: atom_id res chain seq x y z
N MET A 1 18.31 21.38 12.75
CA MET A 1 17.72 20.29 13.56
C MET A 1 17.46 19.13 12.62
N ILE A 2 17.90 17.92 12.94
CA ILE A 2 17.59 16.74 12.11
C ILE A 2 16.15 16.33 12.39
N GLN A 3 15.40 16.03 11.32
CA GLN A 3 13.99 15.62 11.35
C GLN A 3 13.77 14.47 10.35
N GLN A 4 12.84 13.57 10.65
CA GLN A 4 12.41 12.53 9.72
C GLN A 4 11.39 13.09 8.72
N TYR A 5 11.52 12.67 7.47
CA TYR A 5 10.61 12.99 6.38
C TYR A 5 10.15 11.69 5.71
N VAL A 6 8.91 11.72 5.21
CA VAL A 6 8.45 10.76 4.21
C VAL A 6 8.41 11.44 2.86
N VAL A 7 8.84 10.73 1.82
CA VAL A 7 8.67 11.12 0.43
C VAL A 7 7.56 10.25 -0.17
N TYR A 8 6.58 10.88 -0.79
CA TYR A 8 5.40 10.21 -1.30
C TYR A 8 5.02 10.71 -2.69
N ASP A 9 4.33 9.87 -3.46
CA ASP A 9 3.74 10.22 -4.75
C ASP A 9 2.53 11.14 -4.55
N THR A 10 2.51 12.30 -5.20
CA THR A 10 1.47 13.32 -4.98
C THR A 10 0.12 12.96 -5.60
N ASN A 11 0.07 11.98 -6.51
CA ASN A 11 -1.16 11.54 -7.15
C ASN A 11 -1.82 10.40 -6.37
N THR A 12 -1.01 9.49 -5.81
CA THR A 12 -1.54 8.28 -5.14
C THR A 12 -1.48 8.37 -3.62
N GLY A 13 -0.53 9.12 -3.06
CA GLY A 13 -0.25 9.10 -1.62
C GLY A 13 0.64 7.94 -1.17
N GLU A 14 1.17 7.12 -2.09
CA GLU A 14 2.09 6.03 -1.76
C GLU A 14 3.42 6.58 -1.26
N ILE A 15 3.84 6.16 -0.07
CA ILE A 15 5.16 6.48 0.47
C ILE A 15 6.19 5.70 -0.34
N SER A 16 7.12 6.42 -0.94
CA SER A 16 8.24 5.84 -1.71
C SER A 16 9.41 5.47 -0.80
N HIS A 17 9.76 6.35 0.14
CA HIS A 17 10.81 6.11 1.13
C HIS A 17 10.74 7.13 2.27
N CYS A 18 11.47 6.86 3.35
CA CYS A 18 11.66 7.77 4.48
C CYS A 18 13.14 8.13 4.61
N PHE A 19 13.46 9.34 5.06
CA PHE A 19 14.83 9.76 5.34
C PHE A 19 14.90 10.72 6.53
N SER A 20 16.07 10.80 7.18
CA SER A 20 16.33 11.75 8.26
C SER A 20 17.36 12.77 7.82
N GLY A 21 17.04 14.06 7.96
CA GLY A 21 17.90 15.13 7.49
C GLY A 21 17.45 16.51 7.93
N ILE A 22 18.07 17.53 7.34
CA ILE A 22 17.67 18.93 7.48
C ILE A 22 16.81 19.34 6.26
N PRO A 23 15.91 20.33 6.39
CA PRO A 23 15.01 20.74 5.30
C PRO A 23 15.72 21.07 3.98
N GLU A 24 16.96 21.54 4.03
CA GLU A 24 17.78 21.89 2.86
C GLU A 24 18.10 20.69 1.97
N PHE A 25 17.95 19.45 2.47
CA PHE A 25 18.14 18.23 1.68
C PHE A 25 16.86 17.70 1.03
N LEU A 26 15.70 18.31 1.27
CA LEU A 26 14.44 17.92 0.62
C LEU A 26 14.56 17.89 -0.92
N PRO A 27 15.17 18.89 -1.60
CA PRO A 27 15.27 18.87 -3.05
C PRO A 27 16.15 17.75 -3.62
N LEU A 28 16.97 17.09 -2.79
CA LEU A 28 17.82 15.96 -3.21
C LEU A 28 17.12 14.61 -3.10
N ASN A 29 16.01 14.54 -2.35
CA ASN A 29 15.29 13.30 -2.06
C ASN A 29 13.91 13.24 -2.74
N VAL A 30 13.45 14.35 -3.31
CA VAL A 30 12.14 14.45 -3.98
C VAL A 30 12.34 14.48 -5.49
N MET A 31 11.68 13.57 -6.19
CA MET A 31 11.65 13.53 -7.66
C MET A 31 10.40 14.25 -8.20
N GLU A 32 10.30 14.37 -9.53
CA GLU A 32 9.08 14.86 -10.18
C GLU A 32 7.86 13.99 -9.80
N GLY A 33 6.74 14.64 -9.50
CA GLY A 33 5.52 13.96 -9.03
C GLY A 33 5.56 13.51 -7.57
N GLN A 34 6.60 13.86 -6.83
CA GLN A 34 6.70 13.57 -5.41
C GLN A 34 6.68 14.83 -4.55
N SER A 35 6.35 14.64 -3.28
CA SER A 35 6.50 15.65 -2.24
C SER A 35 7.05 15.01 -0.98
N ALA A 36 7.49 15.85 -0.05
CA ALA A 36 7.98 15.42 1.24
C ALA A 36 7.27 16.17 2.36
N LEU A 37 7.02 15.47 3.45
CA LEU A 37 6.44 16.05 4.65
C LEU A 37 7.15 15.54 5.90
N PRO A 38 7.31 16.40 6.92
CA PRO A 38 7.90 15.99 8.19
C PRO A 38 7.01 14.93 8.85
N CYS A 39 7.61 13.91 9.44
CA CYS A 39 6.89 12.85 10.11
C CYS A 39 7.47 12.54 11.50
N PRO A 40 6.67 11.93 12.39
CA PRO A 40 7.18 11.31 13.60
C PRO A 40 8.13 10.15 13.31
N ASP A 41 8.92 9.76 14.31
CA ASP A 41 9.74 8.55 14.26
C ASP A 41 8.88 7.30 14.09
N GLY A 42 9.33 6.36 13.25
CA GLY A 42 8.68 5.07 13.06
C GLY A 42 7.63 5.00 11.95
N VAL A 43 7.38 6.09 11.22
CA VAL A 43 6.55 6.02 10.00
C VAL A 43 7.29 5.24 8.91
N THR A 44 6.63 4.21 8.38
CA THR A 44 7.13 3.34 7.30
C THR A 44 6.13 3.26 6.14
N ASP A 45 6.62 2.95 4.95
CA ASP A 45 5.80 2.69 3.77
C ASP A 45 4.95 1.41 3.90
N ALA A 46 5.38 0.45 4.72
CA ALA A 46 4.66 -0.78 4.96
C ALA A 46 3.32 -0.54 5.69
N GLU A 47 3.29 0.41 6.63
CA GLU A 47 2.17 0.60 7.56
C GLU A 47 1.43 1.92 7.37
N TYR A 48 2.00 2.87 6.64
CA TYR A 48 1.44 4.22 6.50
C TYR A 48 1.33 4.67 5.05
N TRP A 49 0.49 5.68 4.84
CA TRP A 49 0.31 6.37 3.57
C TRP A 49 0.04 7.84 3.82
N VAL A 50 0.10 8.65 2.76
CA VAL A 50 -0.17 10.08 2.83
C VAL A 50 -1.50 10.38 2.14
N GLU A 51 -2.44 10.96 2.87
CA GLU A 51 -3.63 11.55 2.26
C GLU A 51 -3.23 12.83 1.53
N HIS A 52 -2.93 12.70 0.23
CA HIS A 52 -2.35 13.77 -0.59
C HIS A 52 -3.23 15.04 -0.64
N ALA A 53 -4.54 14.93 -0.45
CA ALA A 53 -5.46 16.06 -0.43
C ALA A 53 -5.25 16.98 0.79
N THR A 54 -4.87 16.41 1.94
CA THR A 54 -4.69 17.15 3.21
C THR A 54 -3.22 17.26 3.62
N GLY A 55 -2.34 16.41 3.06
CA GLY A 55 -0.95 16.30 3.47
C GLY A 55 -0.77 15.61 4.82
N THR A 56 -1.70 14.72 5.18
CA THR A 56 -1.71 14.04 6.49
C THR A 56 -1.25 12.59 6.37
N ILE A 57 -0.48 12.11 7.34
CA ILE A 57 -0.05 10.71 7.40
C ILE A 57 -1.12 9.89 8.11
N HIS A 58 -1.50 8.77 7.52
CA HIS A 58 -2.46 7.82 8.09
C HIS A 58 -1.89 6.42 8.10
N SER A 59 -2.26 5.64 9.11
CA SER A 59 -2.06 4.19 9.08
C SER A 59 -2.91 3.59 7.97
N LYS A 60 -2.37 2.57 7.31
CA LYS A 60 -3.08 1.80 6.30
C LYS A 60 -4.21 1.00 6.93
N GLY A 61 -5.34 0.95 6.23
CA GLY A 61 -6.47 0.11 6.61
C GLY A 61 -6.14 -1.37 6.46
N ASP A 62 -6.54 -2.16 7.46
CA ASP A 62 -6.58 -3.61 7.36
C ASP A 62 -7.92 -4.08 6.79
N TYR A 63 -7.94 -5.28 6.21
CA TYR A 63 -9.14 -5.88 5.62
C TYR A 63 -9.06 -7.41 5.61
N PRO A 64 -10.21 -8.10 5.76
CA PRO A 64 -10.29 -9.54 5.58
C PRO A 64 -10.47 -9.92 4.10
N LEU A 65 -10.27 -11.20 3.74
CA LEU A 65 -10.35 -11.68 2.36
C LEU A 65 -11.78 -11.55 1.79
N GLU A 66 -12.80 -11.65 2.64
CA GLU A 66 -14.22 -11.59 2.29
C GLU A 66 -14.70 -10.16 2.01
N GLN A 67 -13.89 -9.15 2.35
CA GLN A 67 -14.23 -7.74 2.19
C GLN A 67 -13.02 -6.98 1.64
N LEU A 68 -12.65 -7.31 0.41
CA LEU A 68 -11.53 -6.63 -0.25
C LEU A 68 -11.88 -5.16 -0.52
N PRO A 69 -10.97 -4.22 -0.24
CA PRO A 69 -11.17 -2.85 -0.68
C PRO A 69 -11.05 -2.77 -2.20
N LEU A 70 -12.02 -2.13 -2.85
CA LEU A 70 -12.12 -2.03 -4.30
C LEU A 70 -11.82 -0.59 -4.79
N PRO A 71 -11.26 -0.42 -5.98
CA PRO A 71 -10.71 -1.46 -6.85
C PRO A 71 -9.41 -2.05 -6.28
N CYS A 72 -9.14 -3.31 -6.56
CA CYS A 72 -7.88 -3.96 -6.19
C CYS A 72 -7.30 -4.81 -7.31
N THR A 73 -6.03 -5.16 -7.16
CA THR A 73 -5.38 -6.20 -7.94
C THR A 73 -5.13 -7.40 -7.04
N VAL A 74 -5.65 -8.55 -7.45
CA VAL A 74 -5.41 -9.84 -6.81
C VAL A 74 -4.39 -10.60 -7.63
N THR A 75 -3.36 -11.14 -7.00
CA THR A 75 -2.36 -12.00 -7.64
C THR A 75 -2.45 -13.41 -7.09
N ILE A 76 -2.68 -14.39 -7.97
CA ILE A 76 -2.73 -15.81 -7.64
C ILE A 76 -1.80 -16.54 -8.61
N GLU A 77 -0.84 -17.29 -8.07
CA GLU A 77 0.17 -18.02 -8.87
C GLU A 77 0.93 -17.14 -9.88
N GLY A 78 1.09 -15.84 -9.54
CA GLY A 78 1.75 -14.86 -10.40
C GLY A 78 0.85 -14.24 -11.48
N VAL A 79 -0.41 -14.66 -11.59
CA VAL A 79 -1.41 -14.07 -12.50
C VAL A 79 -2.14 -12.95 -11.78
N ASN A 80 -2.24 -11.79 -12.43
CA ASN A 80 -2.91 -10.61 -11.89
C ASN A 80 -4.35 -10.49 -12.41
N TYR A 81 -5.29 -10.31 -11.48
CA TYR A 81 -6.70 -10.10 -11.72
C TYR A 81 -7.09 -8.73 -11.19
N HIS A 82 -7.62 -7.87 -12.06
CA HIS A 82 -8.13 -6.56 -11.65
C HIS A 82 -9.60 -6.69 -11.24
N CYS A 83 -9.90 -6.39 -9.98
CA CYS A 83 -11.22 -6.54 -9.39
C CYS A 83 -11.85 -5.17 -9.16
N THR A 84 -12.99 -4.92 -9.82
CA THR A 84 -13.86 -3.77 -9.57
C THR A 84 -15.10 -4.13 -8.75
N GLU A 85 -15.32 -5.43 -8.53
CA GLU A 85 -16.36 -6.04 -7.70
C GLU A 85 -15.71 -7.09 -6.78
N GLN A 86 -16.43 -7.53 -5.74
CA GLN A 86 -15.91 -8.58 -4.86
C GLN A 86 -15.68 -9.88 -5.65
N PRO A 87 -14.45 -10.42 -5.69
CA PRO A 87 -14.17 -11.63 -6.43
C PRO A 87 -14.77 -12.85 -5.74
N VAL A 88 -15.14 -13.84 -6.54
CA VAL A 88 -15.43 -15.20 -6.08
C VAL A 88 -14.23 -16.06 -6.49
N PHE A 89 -13.65 -16.79 -5.52
CA PHE A 89 -12.49 -17.63 -5.75
C PHE A 89 -12.94 -19.06 -6.08
N GLU A 90 -12.70 -19.49 -7.32
CA GLU A 90 -12.97 -20.84 -7.80
C GLU A 90 -11.69 -21.40 -8.44
N PHE A 91 -11.42 -22.69 -8.20
CA PHE A 91 -10.22 -23.36 -8.66
C PHE A 91 -10.54 -24.73 -9.26
N ASP A 92 -9.68 -25.20 -10.16
CA ASP A 92 -9.90 -26.47 -10.86
C ASP A 92 -9.64 -27.71 -9.99
N ALA A 93 -8.91 -27.54 -8.88
CA ALA A 93 -8.54 -28.63 -7.98
C ALA A 93 -8.58 -28.17 -6.52
N PRO A 94 -8.86 -29.08 -5.57
CA PRO A 94 -8.74 -28.77 -4.15
C PRO A 94 -7.28 -28.53 -3.76
N GLY A 95 -7.06 -27.62 -2.82
CA GLY A 95 -5.74 -27.30 -2.29
C GLY A 95 -5.66 -25.92 -1.63
N THR A 96 -4.48 -25.59 -1.12
CA THR A 96 -4.19 -24.28 -0.52
C THR A 96 -3.58 -23.34 -1.55
N TYR A 97 -4.21 -22.20 -1.74
CA TYR A 97 -3.79 -21.14 -2.66
C TYR A 97 -3.31 -19.91 -1.89
N ILE A 98 -2.27 -19.26 -2.42
CA ILE A 98 -1.80 -17.96 -1.90
C ILE A 98 -2.42 -16.85 -2.73
N ILE A 99 -3.21 -16.01 -2.07
CA ILE A 99 -3.89 -14.87 -2.68
C ILE A 99 -3.22 -13.60 -2.18
N LYS A 100 -2.55 -12.87 -3.06
CA LYS A 100 -1.94 -11.57 -2.72
C LYS A 100 -2.86 -10.45 -3.16
N VAL A 101 -3.09 -9.45 -2.32
CA VAL A 101 -4.00 -8.33 -2.61
C VAL A 101 -3.25 -7.01 -2.51
N ASN A 102 -3.39 -6.19 -3.55
CA ASN A 102 -2.98 -4.79 -3.57
C ASN A 102 -4.20 -3.92 -3.86
N ALA A 103 -4.70 -3.23 -2.84
CA ALA A 103 -5.87 -2.36 -2.91
C ALA A 103 -5.52 -0.86 -2.95
N GLY A 104 -4.26 -0.54 -3.25
CA GLY A 104 -3.76 0.84 -3.28
C GLY A 104 -3.11 1.28 -1.95
N PRO A 105 -2.60 2.52 -1.90
CA PRO A 105 -1.71 2.97 -0.83
C PRO A 105 -2.40 3.09 0.52
N GLN A 106 -3.71 3.32 0.57
CA GLN A 106 -4.46 3.48 1.81
C GLN A 106 -4.70 2.17 2.58
N PHE A 107 -4.36 1.01 1.99
CA PHE A 107 -4.60 -0.30 2.59
C PHE A 107 -3.32 -1.14 2.65
N LEU A 108 -3.27 -2.08 3.60
CA LEU A 108 -2.15 -3.01 3.73
C LEU A 108 -2.04 -3.90 2.49
N LYS A 109 -0.82 -4.13 2.00
CA LYS A 109 -0.59 -5.20 1.01
C LYS A 109 -0.63 -6.52 1.78
N LYS A 110 -1.58 -7.41 1.48
CA LYS A 110 -1.83 -8.63 2.26
C LYS A 110 -1.65 -9.88 1.41
N GLU A 111 -1.23 -10.95 2.07
CA GLU A 111 -1.22 -12.31 1.54
C GLU A 111 -2.16 -13.15 2.41
N PHE A 112 -3.02 -13.93 1.77
CA PHE A 112 -3.97 -14.83 2.43
C PHE A 112 -3.73 -16.26 1.95
N GLU A 113 -3.77 -17.21 2.88
CA GLU A 113 -3.87 -18.63 2.57
C GLU A 113 -5.35 -18.99 2.45
N PHE A 114 -5.74 -19.59 1.32
CA PHE A 114 -7.11 -19.98 1.04
C PHE A 114 -7.17 -21.48 0.76
N ASP A 115 -7.84 -22.24 1.62
CA ASP A 115 -8.07 -23.67 1.43
C ASP A 115 -9.34 -23.88 0.61
N TYR A 116 -9.20 -24.42 -0.60
CA TYR A 116 -10.32 -24.69 -1.49
C TYR A 116 -10.72 -26.17 -1.43
N GLN A 117 -11.97 -26.42 -1.07
CA GLN A 117 -12.60 -27.74 -1.07
C GLN A 117 -13.98 -27.61 -1.76
N PRO A 118 -14.11 -28.03 -3.03
CA PRO A 118 -15.35 -27.91 -3.80
C PRO A 118 -16.48 -28.82 -3.31
#